data_AF-A0A662CTX2-F1
#
_entry.id   AF-A0A662CTX2-F1
#
_cell.length_a   1.000
_cell.length_b   1.000
_cell.length_c   1.000
_cell.angle_alpha   90.00
_cell.angle_beta   90.00
_cell.angle_gamma   90.00
#
_symmetry.space_group_name_H-M   'P 1'
#
loop_
_entity.id
_entity.type
_entity.pdbx_description
1 polymer ?
#
loop_
_entity_poly.entity_id
_entity_poly.type
_entity_poly.pdbx_seq_one_letter_code
_entity_poly.pdbx_strand_id
1 'polypeptide(L)'
;QEMSPEMREKLIKHGAKVLTCQHALGGVGRAVRKKLGTYQLEEIIAYTLRVFGEGTKVAVEMALMAADAGLISCQRPCLAIGGTGSGADTAILLRPAHAQNFFDLRIMEIIAKPLFWPPQKEE
;
A
#
# COMPACT_ATOMS: atom_id res chain seq x y z
N GLN A 1 11.38 0.43 -14.22
CA GLN A 1 11.47 1.04 -12.89
C GLN A 1 11.18 2.52 -13.04
N GLU A 2 10.24 3.09 -12.29
CA GLU A 2 9.81 4.49 -12.46
C GLU A 2 10.68 5.52 -11.71
N MET A 3 11.22 5.14 -10.54
CA MET A 3 12.11 6.01 -9.75
C MET A 3 13.49 6.11 -10.41
N SER A 4 13.98 7.34 -10.63
CA SER A 4 15.30 7.57 -11.22
C SER A 4 16.44 7.19 -10.25
N PRO A 5 17.62 6.82 -10.77
CA PRO A 5 18.81 6.54 -9.96
C PRO A 5 19.21 7.72 -9.05
N GLU A 6 19.13 8.96 -9.56
CA GLU A 6 19.51 10.18 -8.84
C GLU A 6 18.57 10.42 -7.66
N MET A 7 17.26 10.22 -7.85
CA MET A 7 16.27 10.34 -6.77
C MET A 7 16.51 9.27 -5.70
N ARG A 8 16.79 8.03 -6.12
CA ARG A 8 17.09 6.92 -5.21
C ARG A 8 18.31 7.23 -4.35
N GLU A 9 19.39 7.72 -4.97
CA GLU A 9 20.61 8.11 -4.24
C GLU A 9 20.33 9.25 -3.27
N LYS A 10 19.59 10.27 -3.70
CA LYS A 10 19.19 11.39 -2.84
C LYS A 10 18.43 10.90 -1.61
N LEU A 11 17.46 10.00 -1.75
CA LEU A 11 16.70 9.44 -0.64
C LEU A 11 17.59 8.67 0.35
N ILE A 12 18.46 7.80 -0.18
CA ILE A 12 19.39 7.01 0.65
C ILE A 12 20.36 7.93 1.41
N LYS A 13 20.86 8.99 0.76
CA LYS A 13 21.74 9.98 1.39
C LYS A 13 21.06 10.74 2.54
N HIS A 14 19.73 10.88 2.51
CA HIS A 14 18.94 11.45 3.61
C HIS A 14 18.47 10.41 4.63
N GLY A 15 19.01 9.18 4.59
CA GLY A 15 18.76 8.13 5.58
C GLY A 15 17.50 7.29 5.30
N ALA A 16 16.84 7.47 4.16
CA ALA A 16 15.69 6.65 3.81
C ALA A 16 16.11 5.25 3.36
N LYS A 17 15.36 4.22 3.80
CA LYS A 17 15.43 2.88 3.21
C LYS A 17 14.52 2.83 1.99
N VAL A 18 15.05 2.40 0.84
CA VAL A 18 14.29 2.31 -0.41
C VAL A 18 14.05 0.85 -0.78
N LEU A 19 12.76 0.47 -0.86
CA LEU A 19 12.32 -0.85 -1.29
C LEU A 19 11.71 -0.79 -2.69
N THR A 20 12.08 -1.74 -3.54
CA THR A 20 11.38 -2.03 -4.79
C THR A 20 11.17 -3.52 -4.84
N CYS A 21 9.92 -3.96 -4.84
CA CYS A 21 9.56 -5.36 -4.90
C CYS A 21 8.17 -5.51 -5.53
N GLN A 22 7.73 -6.76 -5.65
CA GLN A 22 6.39 -7.07 -6.11
C GLN A 22 5.33 -6.50 -5.16
N HIS A 23 4.24 -5.99 -5.73
CA HIS A 23 3.06 -5.55 -5.00
C HIS A 23 2.41 -6.72 -4.26
N ALA A 24 2.26 -6.61 -2.93
CA ALA A 24 1.71 -7.69 -2.09
C ALA A 24 0.24 -8.03 -2.43
N LEU A 25 -0.57 -7.05 -2.87
CA LEU A 25 -1.97 -7.23 -3.28
C LEU A 25 -2.13 -7.23 -4.81
N GLY A 26 -1.15 -7.81 -5.51
CA GLY A 26 -1.20 -7.94 -6.97
C GLY A 26 -0.48 -9.17 -7.49
N GLY A 27 0.76 -9.37 -7.06
CA GLY A 27 1.62 -10.50 -7.39
C GLY A 27 1.33 -11.32 -8.65
N VAL A 28 1.41 -12.64 -8.51
CA VAL A 28 1.16 -13.59 -9.60
C VAL A 28 -0.32 -13.64 -9.96
N GLY A 29 -1.25 -13.47 -9.02
CA GLY A 29 -2.68 -13.51 -9.33
C GLY A 29 -3.08 -12.43 -10.34
N ARG A 30 -2.45 -11.24 -10.34
CA ARG A 30 -2.68 -10.23 -11.38
C ARG A 30 -2.37 -10.77 -12.78
N ALA A 31 -1.33 -11.61 -12.94
CA ALA A 31 -1.04 -12.26 -14.20
C ALA A 31 -2.12 -13.27 -14.59
N VAL A 32 -2.60 -14.08 -13.63
CA VAL A 32 -3.70 -15.04 -13.82
C VAL A 32 -4.99 -14.34 -14.26
N ARG A 33 -5.40 -13.27 -13.56
CA ARG A 33 -6.55 -12.44 -13.92
C ARG A 33 -6.44 -11.90 -15.34
N LYS A 34 -5.30 -11.30 -15.70
CA LYS A 34 -5.08 -10.73 -17.04
C LYS A 34 -5.11 -11.78 -18.15
N LYS A 35 -4.55 -12.98 -17.89
CA LYS A 35 -4.45 -14.03 -18.91
C LYS A 35 -5.75 -14.82 -19.08
N LEU A 36 -6.48 -15.06 -18.00
CA LEU A 36 -7.63 -15.97 -17.96
C LEU A 36 -8.98 -15.28 -17.74
N GLY A 37 -9.01 -13.97 -17.47
CA GLY A 37 -10.26 -13.23 -17.24
C GLY A 37 -11.02 -13.64 -15.97
N THR A 38 -10.30 -14.11 -14.95
CA THR A 38 -10.87 -14.61 -13.68
C THR A 38 -10.70 -13.62 -12.52
N TYR A 39 -11.21 -13.94 -11.33
CA TYR A 39 -11.01 -13.17 -10.09
C TYR A 39 -9.88 -13.74 -9.23
N GLN A 40 -9.26 -12.91 -8.39
CA GLN A 40 -8.16 -13.30 -7.50
C GLN A 40 -8.34 -12.69 -6.11
N LEU A 41 -8.00 -13.45 -5.08
CA LEU A 41 -8.30 -13.12 -3.68
C LEU A 41 -7.60 -11.83 -3.23
N GLU A 42 -6.33 -11.66 -3.57
CA GLU A 42 -5.55 -10.49 -3.21
C GLU A 42 -6.10 -9.21 -3.85
N GLU A 43 -6.71 -9.31 -5.04
CA GLU A 43 -7.34 -8.17 -5.67
C GLU A 43 -8.71 -7.87 -5.10
N ILE A 44 -9.47 -8.89 -4.70
CA ILE A 44 -10.72 -8.69 -3.95
C ILE A 44 -10.43 -7.90 -2.68
N ILE A 45 -9.40 -8.28 -1.91
CA ILE A 45 -8.92 -7.53 -0.74
C ILE A 45 -8.55 -6.09 -1.13
N ALA A 46 -7.78 -5.91 -2.21
CA ALA A 46 -7.40 -4.58 -2.68
C ALA A 46 -8.62 -3.70 -3.02
N TYR A 47 -9.63 -4.26 -3.70
CA TYR A 47 -10.88 -3.56 -4.01
C TYR A 47 -11.70 -3.25 -2.76
N THR A 48 -11.73 -4.16 -1.78
CA THR A 48 -12.38 -3.88 -0.48
C THR A 48 -11.69 -2.71 0.24
N LEU A 49 -10.35 -2.67 0.28
CA LEU A 49 -9.62 -1.55 0.89
C LEU A 49 -9.84 -0.22 0.16
N ARG A 50 -10.01 -0.25 -1.17
CA ARG A 50 -10.32 0.94 -1.97
C ARG A 50 -11.67 1.58 -1.67
N VAL A 51 -12.58 0.89 -0.98
CA VAL A 51 -13.79 1.51 -0.44
C VAL A 51 -13.45 2.68 0.50
N PHE A 52 -12.25 2.68 1.11
CA PHE A 52 -11.71 3.78 1.90
C PHE A 52 -10.78 4.73 1.12
N GLY A 53 -10.64 4.55 -0.20
CA GLY A 53 -9.74 5.29 -1.09
C GLY A 53 -8.54 4.47 -1.60
N GLU A 54 -8.00 4.84 -2.76
CA GLU A 54 -6.81 4.18 -3.34
C GLU A 54 -5.61 4.23 -2.38
N GLY A 55 -5.39 5.37 -1.74
CA GLY A 55 -4.33 5.55 -0.76
C GLY A 55 -4.42 4.59 0.42
N THR A 56 -5.61 4.18 0.85
CA THR A 56 -5.80 3.20 1.94
C THR A 56 -5.26 1.83 1.54
N LYS A 57 -5.62 1.35 0.35
CA LYS A 57 -5.10 0.10 -0.20
C LYS A 57 -3.57 0.17 -0.32
N VAL A 58 -3.04 1.28 -0.82
CA VAL A 58 -1.59 1.46 -1.04
C VAL A 58 -0.83 1.45 0.28
N ALA A 59 -1.31 2.17 1.29
CA ALA A 59 -0.69 2.21 2.61
C ALA A 59 -0.62 0.81 3.26
N VAL A 60 -1.71 0.03 3.18
CA VAL A 60 -1.74 -1.35 3.68
C VAL A 60 -0.78 -2.24 2.88
N GLU A 61 -0.82 -2.16 1.55
CA GLU A 61 0.04 -2.95 0.65
C GLU A 61 1.54 -2.67 0.91
N MET A 62 1.93 -1.41 1.08
CA MET A 62 3.30 -1.00 1.38
C MET A 62 3.77 -1.49 2.76
N ALA A 63 2.89 -1.52 3.76
CA ALA A 63 3.23 -2.06 5.08
C ALA A 63 3.55 -3.55 5.03
N LEU A 64 2.77 -4.34 4.28
CA LEU A 64 3.05 -5.77 4.06
C LEU A 64 4.40 -5.96 3.35
N MET A 65 4.62 -5.22 2.25
CA MET A 65 5.88 -5.30 1.49
C MET A 65 7.09 -4.94 2.35
N ALA A 66 7.00 -3.89 3.15
CA ALA A 66 8.09 -3.46 4.03
C ALA A 66 8.34 -4.44 5.17
N ALA A 67 7.30 -5.08 5.71
CA ALA A 67 7.41 -6.11 6.74
C ALA A 67 8.08 -7.38 6.18
N ASP A 68 7.64 -7.86 5.02
CA ASP A 68 8.22 -9.03 4.35
C ASP A 68 9.69 -8.82 3.95
N ALA A 69 10.06 -7.60 3.60
CA ALA A 69 11.45 -7.22 3.35
C ALA A 69 12.30 -7.02 4.63
N GLY A 70 11.72 -7.19 5.82
CA GLY A 70 12.41 -6.99 7.10
C GLY A 70 12.80 -5.54 7.41
N LEU A 71 12.20 -4.55 6.72
CA LEU A 71 12.56 -3.15 6.90
C LEU A 71 11.84 -2.49 8.07
N ILE A 72 10.67 -3.02 8.44
CA ILE A 72 9.87 -2.62 9.61
C ILE A 72 9.55 -3.83 10.49
N SER A 73 9.24 -3.58 11.76
CA SER A 73 8.91 -4.64 12.73
C SER A 73 7.40 -4.81 12.85
N CYS A 74 6.93 -6.06 12.87
CA CYS A 74 5.53 -6.41 13.15
C CYS A 74 5.16 -6.32 14.65
N GLN A 75 6.14 -6.07 15.53
CA GLN A 75 5.94 -6.04 16.99
C GLN A 75 5.50 -4.66 17.51
N ARG A 76 5.48 -3.64 16.65
CA ARG A 76 5.10 -2.27 17.01
C ARG A 76 4.29 -1.61 15.89
N PRO A 77 3.39 -0.67 16.22
CA PRO A 77 2.70 0.11 15.20
C PRO A 77 3.67 0.92 14.33
N CYS A 78 3.28 1.17 13.09
CA CYS A 78 3.93 2.11 12.18
C CYS A 78 2.91 3.00 11.48
N LEU A 79 3.37 4.19 11.08
CA LEU A 79 2.61 5.08 10.21
C LEU A 79 2.86 4.70 8.75
N ALA A 80 1.80 4.31 8.04
CA ALA A 80 1.82 4.02 6.62
C ALA A 80 1.12 5.14 5.85
N ILE A 81 1.75 5.61 4.78
CA ILE A 81 1.29 6.74 3.97
C ILE A 81 1.15 6.27 2.52
N GLY A 82 -0.01 6.52 1.93
CA GLY A 82 -0.35 6.19 0.54
C GLY A 82 -1.06 7.34 -0.16
N GLY A 83 -1.29 7.19 -1.46
CA GLY A 83 -1.92 8.21 -2.29
C GLY A 83 -2.76 7.65 -3.44
N THR A 84 -3.53 8.52 -4.08
CA THR A 84 -4.35 8.24 -5.26
C THR A 84 -3.68 8.82 -6.51
N GLY A 85 -3.28 7.95 -7.45
CA GLY A 85 -2.62 8.37 -8.69
C GLY A 85 -1.20 8.88 -8.46
N SER A 86 -1.04 10.08 -7.92
CA SER A 86 0.25 10.70 -7.56
C SER A 86 0.17 11.40 -6.21
N GLY A 87 1.33 11.63 -5.58
CA GLY A 87 1.39 12.24 -4.25
C GLY A 87 0.94 11.30 -3.12
N ALA A 88 0.48 11.90 -2.02
CA ALA A 88 0.01 11.19 -0.83
C ALA A 88 -1.23 11.91 -0.27
N ASP A 89 -2.30 11.17 -0.01
CA ASP A 89 -3.59 11.68 0.47
C ASP A 89 -4.15 10.91 1.66
N THR A 90 -3.50 9.81 2.04
CA THR A 90 -3.97 8.87 3.05
C THR A 90 -2.84 8.53 4.02
N ALA A 91 -3.11 8.63 5.33
CA ALA A 91 -2.18 8.28 6.40
C ALA A 91 -2.88 7.42 7.45
N ILE A 92 -2.29 6.26 7.75
CA ILE A 92 -2.88 5.22 8.60
C ILE A 92 -1.85 4.75 9.64
N LEU A 93 -2.22 4.78 10.91
CA LEU A 93 -1.50 4.07 11.95
C LEU A 93 -1.97 2.61 11.96
N LEU A 94 -1.05 1.67 11.75
CA LEU A 94 -1.36 0.24 11.73
C LEU A 94 -0.29 -0.57 12.44
N ARG A 95 -0.65 -1.76 12.91
CA ARG A 95 0.29 -2.81 13.29
C ARG A 95 0.53 -3.72 12.07
N PRO A 96 1.73 -3.73 11.48
CA PRO A 96 2.04 -4.55 10.32
C PRO A 96 1.92 -6.05 10.60
N ALA A 97 1.78 -6.82 9.52
CA ALA A 97 1.95 -8.27 9.50
C ALA A 97 2.69 -8.66 8.22
N HIS A 98 3.19 -9.89 8.16
CA HIS A 98 3.69 -10.47 6.92
C HIS A 98 2.53 -10.79 5.97
N ALA A 99 2.75 -10.79 4.66
CA ALA A 99 1.66 -11.07 3.70
C ALA A 99 1.03 -12.45 3.91
N GLN A 100 1.82 -13.47 4.27
CA GLN A 100 1.31 -14.81 4.61
C GLN A 100 0.38 -14.83 5.83
N ASN A 101 0.51 -13.83 6.72
CA ASN A 101 -0.30 -13.64 7.92
C ASN A 101 -1.17 -12.37 7.80
N PHE A 102 -1.64 -12.04 6.59
CA PHE A 102 -2.34 -10.79 6.29
C PHE A 102 -3.43 -10.43 7.32
N PHE A 103 -4.21 -11.43 7.76
CA PHE A 103 -5.32 -11.22 8.68
C PHE A 103 -4.90 -10.92 10.13
N ASP A 104 -3.60 -10.88 10.46
CA ASP A 104 -3.06 -10.40 11.74
C ASP A 104 -2.77 -8.89 11.75
N LEU A 105 -2.76 -8.25 10.56
CA LEU A 105 -2.63 -6.81 10.42
C LEU A 105 -3.80 -6.12 11.11
N ARG A 106 -3.51 -5.02 11.81
CA ARG A 106 -4.55 -4.21 12.46
C ARG A 106 -4.40 -2.75 12.05
N ILE A 107 -5.42 -2.20 11.42
CA ILE A 107 -5.56 -0.76 11.25
C ILE A 107 -6.01 -0.20 12.60
N MET A 108 -5.20 0.65 13.20
CA MET A 108 -5.43 1.19 14.54
C MET A 108 -6.13 2.55 14.46
N GLU A 109 -5.70 3.40 13.53
CA GLU A 109 -6.24 4.75 13.35
C GLU A 109 -6.09 5.19 11.89
N ILE A 110 -7.08 5.92 11.37
CA ILE A 110 -6.99 6.63 10.10
C ILE A 110 -6.80 8.10 10.42
N ILE A 111 -5.60 8.63 10.17
CA ILE A 111 -5.24 10.02 10.49
C ILE A 111 -5.80 10.97 9.44
N ALA A 112 -5.68 10.59 8.17
CA ALA A 112 -6.20 11.34 7.04
C ALA A 112 -6.57 10.37 5.91
N LYS A 113 -7.65 10.70 5.20
CA LYS A 113 -8.04 10.09 3.92
C LYS A 113 -8.93 11.07 3.14
N PRO A 114 -9.08 10.91 1.81
CA PRO A 114 -10.03 11.71 1.04
C PRO A 114 -11.48 11.61 1.57
N LEU A 115 -12.23 12.71 1.41
CA LEU A 115 -13.66 12.78 1.68
C LEU A 115 -14.44 12.36 0.43
N PHE A 116 -15.50 11.56 0.60
CA PHE A 116 -16.35 11.07 -0.50
C PHE A 116 -17.78 11.63 -0.45
N TRP A 117 -18.05 12.63 0.41
CA TRP A 117 -19.40 13.10 0.71
C TRP A 117 -19.49 14.63 0.93
N PRO A 118 -20.33 15.35 0.16
CA PRO A 118 -20.55 15.24 -1.30
C PRO A 118 -19.69 16.33 -1.99
N PRO A 119 -18.78 16.09 -2.96
CA PRO A 119 -19.17 15.74 -4.34
C PRO A 119 -18.11 15.03 -5.23
N GLN A 120 -18.54 14.49 -6.36
CA GLN A 120 -17.88 14.76 -7.65
C GLN A 120 -18.90 15.46 -8.56
N LYS A 121 -18.67 16.74 -8.84
CA LYS A 121 -18.91 17.36 -10.14
C LYS A 121 -17.94 18.52 -10.25
N GLU A 122 -16.78 18.26 -10.84
CA GLU A 122 -15.99 19.26 -11.56
C GLU A 122 -15.54 18.55 -12.86
N GLU A 123 -15.74 19.26 -13.98
CA GLU A 123 -15.66 18.82 -15.39
C GLU A 123 -14.32 18.18 -15.77
#